data_AF-A0A351TB32-F1
#
_entry.id   AF-A0A351TB32-F1
#
_cell.length_a   1.000
_cell.length_b   1.000
_cell.length_c   1.000
_cell.angle_alpha   90.00
_cell.angle_beta   90.00
_cell.angle_gamma   90.00
#
_symmetry.space_group_name_H-M   'P 1'
#
loop_
_entity.id
_entity.type
_entity.pdbx_description
1 polymer ?
#
loop_
_entity_poly.entity_id
_entity_poly.type
_entity_poly.pdbx_seq_one_letter_code
_entity_poly.pdbx_strand_id
1 'polypeptide(L)' 'MEVNQEMCISFLKNPNMKKNIDTRKIQILKLIVEEYIKTGDITGSKSLIKKYSLGVSSATVRNDMALLEKM' A
#
# COMPACT_ATOMS: atom_id res chain seq x y z
N MET A 1 -15.39 14.97 6.56
CA MET A 1 -14.85 13.72 7.12
C MET A 1 -13.37 13.69 6.74
N GLU A 2 -12.52 14.35 7.53
CA GLU A 2 -11.07 14.32 7.30
C GLU A 2 -10.54 13.01 7.87
N VAL A 3 -10.19 12.09 6.98
CA VAL A 3 -9.36 10.95 7.36
C VAL A 3 -7.98 11.52 7.68
N ASN A 4 -7.68 11.74 8.96
CA ASN A 4 -6.39 12.27 9.39
C ASN A 4 -5.27 11.29 8.99
N GLN A 5 -4.23 11.80 8.33
CA GLN A 5 -3.04 11.10 7.87
C GLN A 5 -2.38 10.25 8.98
N GLU A 6 -2.44 10.71 10.23
CA GLU A 6 -1.99 10.00 11.44
C GLU A 6 -2.82 8.73 11.73
N MET A 7 -4.12 8.77 11.46
CA MET A 7 -5.08 7.70 11.79
C MET A 7 -4.94 6.50 10.85
N CYS A 8 -4.81 6.72 9.54
CA CYS A 8 -4.56 5.64 8.59
C CYS A 8 -3.17 5.01 8.77
N ILE A 9 -2.14 5.84 9.05
CA ILE A 9 -0.78 5.34 9.27
C ILE A 9 -0.69 4.55 10.58
N SER A 10 -1.38 4.98 11.65
CA SER A 10 -1.42 4.24 12.91
C SER A 10 -2.17 2.90 12.78
N PHE A 11 -3.24 2.85 11.99
CA PHE A 11 -3.91 1.59 11.64
C PHE A 11 -2.94 0.61 10.96
N LEU A 12 -2.18 1.04 9.95
CA LEU A 12 -1.17 0.21 9.28
C LEU A 12 0.02 -0.19 10.17
N LYS A 13 0.26 0.50 11.29
CA LYS A 13 1.28 0.16 12.29
C LYS A 13 0.79 -0.88 13.32
N ASN A 14 -0.48 -1.29 13.28
CA ASN A 14 -1.05 -2.25 14.23
C ASN A 14 -0.34 -3.62 14.13
N PRO A 15 0.24 -4.14 15.23
CA PRO A 15 1.00 -5.39 15.23
C PRO A 15 0.15 -6.61 14.88
N ASN A 16 -1.16 -6.58 15.11
CA ASN A 16 -2.05 -7.70 14.75
C ASN A 16 -2.25 -7.83 13.23
N MET A 17 -2.26 -6.73 12.47
CA MET A 17 -2.31 -6.79 11.01
C MET A 17 -1.02 -7.35 10.40
N LYS A 18 0.15 -7.03 10.99
CA LYS A 18 1.44 -7.55 10.53
C LYS A 18 1.56 -9.08 10.60
N LYS A 19 0.76 -9.73 11.44
CA LYS A 19 0.86 -11.18 11.69
C LYS A 19 0.30 -12.05 10.55
N ASN A 20 -0.56 -11.49 9.70
CA ASN A 20 -1.31 -12.25 8.68
C ASN A 20 -1.08 -11.80 7.23
N ILE A 21 -0.35 -10.69 7.04
CA ILE A 21 -0.02 -10.14 5.73
C ILE A 21 1.50 -10.07 5.59
N ASP A 22 1.99 -10.57 4.46
CA ASP A 22 3.40 -10.45 4.06
C ASP A 22 3.88 -9.00 4.11
N THR A 23 5.04 -8.77 4.72
CA THR A 23 5.68 -7.46 4.89
C THR A 23 5.68 -6.62 3.61
N ARG A 24 5.93 -7.24 2.45
CA ARG A 24 5.95 -6.54 1.17
C ARG A 24 4.55 -6.07 0.77
N LYS A 25 3.51 -6.87 1.01
CA LYS A 25 2.12 -6.50 0.74
C LYS A 25 1.68 -5.35 1.65
N ILE A 26 2.09 -5.36 2.93
CA ILE A 26 1.88 -4.24 3.85
C ILE A 26 2.55 -2.97 3.34
N GLN A 27 3.80 -3.08 2.86
CA GLN A 27 4.52 -1.96 2.28
C GLN A 27 3.79 -1.40 1.05
N ILE A 28 3.31 -2.27 0.14
CA ILE A 28 2.53 -1.86 -1.03
C ILE A 28 1.25 -1.12 -0.61
N LEU A 29 0.48 -1.70 0.33
CA LEU A 29 -0.75 -1.08 0.83
C LEU A 29 -0.49 0.29 1.45
N LYS A 30 0.57 0.41 2.25
CA LYS A 30 0.99 1.66 2.86
C LYS A 30 1.30 2.73 1.81
N LEU A 31 2.06 2.39 0.78
CA LEU A 31 2.40 3.34 -0.28
C LEU A 31 1.17 3.78 -1.08
N ILE A 32 0.22 2.88 -1.32
CA ILE A 32 -1.04 3.22 -1.99
C ILE A 32 -1.83 4.23 -1.15
N VAL A 33 -1.99 3.97 0.15
CA VAL A 33 -2.71 4.88 1.07
C VAL A 33 -2.01 6.22 1.17
N GLU A 34 -0.69 6.24 1.31
CA GLU A 34 0.09 7.48 1.38
C GLU A 34 -0.04 8.30 0.09
N GLU A 35 0.02 7.68 -1.08
CA GLU A 35 -0.14 8.38 -2.36
C GLU A 35 -1.55 8.93 -2.53
N TYR A 36 -2.56 8.14 -2.17
CA TYR A 36 -3.95 8.60 -2.24
C TYR A 36 -4.18 9.80 -1.32
N ILE A 37 -3.66 9.79 -0.09
CA ILE A 37 -3.80 10.94 0.82
C ILE A 37 -3.05 12.16 0.29
N LYS A 38 -1.88 11.98 -0.32
CA LYS A 38 -1.07 13.09 -0.84
C LYS A 38 -1.63 13.74 -2.10
N THR A 39 -2.21 12.94 -2.99
CA THR A 39 -2.55 13.38 -4.36
C THR A 39 -4.05 13.40 -4.62
N GLY A 40 -4.84 12.61 -3.89
CA GLY A 40 -6.23 12.31 -4.22
C GLY A 40 -6.39 11.33 -5.39
N ASP A 41 -5.29 10.89 -6.02
CA ASP A 41 -5.31 10.06 -7.21
C ASP A 41 -5.10 8.57 -6.89
N ILE A 42 -5.67 7.73 -7.75
CA ILE A 42 -5.49 6.29 -7.68
C ILE A 42 -4.12 5.92 -8.25
N THR A 43 -3.29 5.24 -7.46
CA THR A 43 -1.95 4.84 -7.87
C THR A 43 -1.90 3.37 -8.28
N GLY A 44 -1.48 3.12 -9.53
CA GLY A 44 -1.27 1.77 -10.06
C GLY A 44 0.16 1.23 -9.90
N SER A 45 0.35 -0.06 -10.17
CA SER A 45 1.64 -0.76 -9.96
C SER A 45 2.83 -0.15 -10.72
N LYS A 46 2.61 0.39 -11.93
CA LYS A 46 3.65 1.08 -12.72
C LYS A 46 4.12 2.36 -12.03
N SER A 47 3.20 3.16 -11.51
CA SER A 47 3.50 4.40 -10.81
C SER A 47 4.25 4.13 -9.51
N LEU A 48 3.84 3.12 -8.75
CA LEU A 48 4.53 2.71 -7.52
C LEU A 48 5.98 2.30 -7.78
N ILE A 49 6.24 1.49 -8.81
CA ILE A 49 7.61 1.06 -9.13
C ILE A 49 8.47 2.24 -9.58
N LYS A 50 7.93 3.13 -10.43
CA LYS A 50 8.66 4.29 -10.91
C LYS A 50 9.07 5.23 -9.77
N LYS A 51 8.22 5.36 -8.73
CA LYS A 51 8.42 6.31 -7.64
C LYS A 51 9.20 5.73 -6.45
N TYR A 52 9.03 4.43 -6.15
CA TYR A 52 9.53 3.82 -4.91
C TYR A 52 10.53 2.67 -5.10
N SER A 53 10.88 2.30 -6.34
CA SER A 53 11.91 1.28 -6.65
C SER A 53 11.78 0.01 -5.80
N LEU A 54 10.61 -0.64 -5.86
CA LEU A 54 10.22 -1.75 -4.98
C LEU A 54 11.03 -3.05 -5.15
N GLY A 55 12.05 -3.08 -6.01
CA GLY A 55 12.88 -4.26 -6.25
C GLY A 55 12.17 -5.45 -6.91
N VAL A 56 10.93 -5.25 -7.39
CA VAL A 56 10.10 -6.27 -8.03
C VAL A 56 9.43 -5.72 -9.28
N SER A 57 8.91 -6.61 -10.13
CA SER A 57 8.23 -6.23 -11.37
C SER A 57 6.84 -5.63 -11.13
N SER A 58 6.34 -4.86 -12.11
CA SER A 58 4.98 -4.28 -12.08
C SER A 58 3.89 -5.35 -12.05
N ALA A 59 4.17 -6.52 -12.65
CA ALA A 59 3.30 -7.68 -12.60
C ALA A 59 3.21 -8.25 -11.18
N THR A 60 4.33 -8.37 -10.47
CA THR A 60 4.37 -8.82 -9.07
C THR A 60 3.53 -7.90 -8.19
N VAL A 61 3.77 -6.58 -8.25
CA VAL A 61 3.02 -5.60 -7.46
C VAL A 61 1.52 -5.65 -7.76
N ARG A 62 1.12 -5.80 -9.03
CA ARG A 62 -0.30 -5.94 -9.39
C ARG A 62 -0.92 -7.20 -8.78
N ASN A 63 -0.20 -8.33 -8.82
CA ASN A 63 -0.67 -9.57 -8.20
C ASN A 63 -0.84 -9.41 -6.70
N ASP A 64 0.08 -8.70 -6.04
CA ASP A 64 -0.02 -8.41 -4.62
C ASP A 64 -1.20 -7.50 -4.27
N MET A 65 -1.44 -6.46 -5.08
CA MET A 65 -2.63 -5.60 -4.95
C MET A 65 -3.92 -6.42 -5.09
N ALA A 66 -3.98 -7.34 -6.07
CA ALA A 66 -5.14 -8.21 -6.27
C ALA A 66 -5.32 -9.23 -5.12
N LEU A 67 -4.23 -9.65 -4.47
CA LEU A 67 -4.32 -10.47 -3.25
C LEU A 67 -4.85 -9.64 -2.09
N LEU A 68 -4.35 -8.42 -1.90
CA LEU A 68 -4.82 -7.50 -0.85
C LEU A 68 -6.31 -7.17 -0.98
N GLU A 69 -6.83 -7.05 -2.20
CA GLU A 69 -8.26 -6.82 -2.46
C GLU A 69 -9.15 -8.01 -2.06
N LYS A 70 -8.62 -9.23 -2.07
CA LYS A 70 -9.36 -10.48 -1.81
C LYS A 70 -9.32 -10.92 -0.33
N MET A 71 -8.66 -10.17 0.54
CA MET A 71 -8.56 -10.45 1.98
C MET A 71 -9.71 -9.79 2.74
#